data_AF-A0A502I7J2-F1
#
_entry.id   AF-A0A502I7J2-F1
#
_cell.length_a   1.000
_cell.length_b   1.000
_cell.length_c   1.000
_cell.angle_alpha   90.00
_cell.angle_beta   90.00
_cell.angle_gamma   90.00
#
_symmetry.space_group_name_H-M   'P 1'
#
loop_
_entity.id
_entity.type
_entity.pdbx_description
1 polymer ?
#
loop_
_entity_poly.entity_id
_entity_poly.type
_entity_poly.pdbx_seq_one_letter_code
_entity_poly.pdbx_strand_id
1 'polypeptide(L)'
;MKMLLMVECPNEPFNTLVKAGKVGEVIERILNSIKPEAAYFTEQDGMRGGIFVVDVQDPSDIPALAEPFFLNFNASCKFRIVMSAQDLQKAGLETLGQTWAC
;
A
#
# COMPACT_ATOMS: atom_id res chain seq x y z
N MET A 1 10.60 -2.60 -8.53
CA MET A 1 10.98 -2.49 -7.10
C MET A 1 9.75 -2.77 -6.28
N LYS A 2 9.87 -3.56 -5.20
CA LYS A 2 8.69 -3.85 -4.38
C LYS A 2 8.39 -2.71 -3.42
N MET A 3 7.12 -2.38 -3.31
CA MET A 3 6.60 -1.38 -2.40
C MET A 3 5.43 -1.96 -1.61
N LEU A 4 5.42 -1.69 -0.31
CA LEU A 4 4.25 -1.89 0.54
C LEU A 4 3.39 -0.63 0.50
N LEU A 5 2.17 -0.79 0.03
CA LEU A 5 1.13 0.23 0.04
C LEU A 5 0.14 -0.12 1.17
N MET A 6 0.11 0.71 2.19
CA MET A 6 -0.89 0.63 3.27
C MET A 6 -1.95 1.70 3.03
N VAL A 7 -3.20 1.30 3.03
CA VAL A 7 -4.35 2.18 2.75
C VAL A 7 -5.25 2.22 3.97
N GLU A 8 -5.59 3.42 4.42
CA GLU A 8 -6.51 3.69 5.51
C GLU A 8 -7.72 4.44 4.96
N CYS A 9 -8.88 3.80 4.96
CA CYS A 9 -10.12 4.36 4.47
C CYS A 9 -10.92 4.97 5.63
N PRO A 10 -11.23 6.27 5.60
CA PRO A 10 -12.12 6.87 6.59
C PRO A 10 -13.52 6.23 6.54
N ASN A 11 -14.29 6.41 7.61
CA ASN A 11 -15.66 5.89 7.69
C ASN A 11 -16.56 6.39 6.55
N GLU A 12 -16.43 7.66 6.16
CA GLU A 12 -17.09 8.22 4.98
C GLU A 12 -16.03 8.70 3.98
N PRO A 13 -16.22 8.46 2.66
CA PRO A 13 -17.43 7.99 2.00
C PRO A 13 -17.62 6.46 1.97
N PHE A 14 -16.77 5.69 2.66
CA PHE A 14 -16.78 4.22 2.57
C PHE A 14 -18.13 3.61 2.99
N ASN A 15 -18.70 4.03 4.13
CA ASN A 15 -20.01 3.58 4.60
C ASN A 15 -21.14 3.90 3.62
N THR A 16 -21.09 5.06 2.96
CA THR A 16 -22.04 5.42 1.89
C THR A 16 -22.00 4.41 0.74
N LEU A 17 -20.81 4.02 0.29
CA LEU A 17 -20.64 3.01 -0.76
C LEU A 17 -21.06 1.61 -0.32
N VAL A 18 -20.82 1.25 0.94
CA VAL A 18 -21.28 -0.02 1.54
C VAL A 18 -22.80 -0.06 1.55
N LYS A 19 -23.46 0.99 2.07
CA LYS A 19 -24.94 1.08 2.12
C LYS A 19 -25.57 1.07 0.72
N ALA A 20 -24.88 1.64 -0.26
CA ALA A 20 -25.30 1.63 -1.66
C ALA A 20 -25.03 0.31 -2.39
N GLY A 21 -24.35 -0.66 -1.76
CA GLY A 21 -23.98 -1.95 -2.37
C GLY A 21 -22.92 -1.85 -3.47
N LYS A 22 -22.20 -0.73 -3.57
CA LYS A 22 -21.24 -0.46 -4.67
C LYS A 22 -19.78 -0.68 -4.28
N VAL A 23 -19.49 -0.82 -2.99
CA VAL A 23 -18.09 -0.88 -2.50
C VAL A 23 -17.30 -2.05 -3.09
N GLY A 24 -17.92 -3.21 -3.28
CA GLY A 24 -17.25 -4.40 -3.83
C GLY A 24 -16.75 -4.19 -5.26
N GLU A 25 -17.61 -3.65 -6.13
CA GLU A 25 -17.27 -3.32 -7.52
C GLU A 25 -16.11 -2.31 -7.59
N VAL A 26 -16.13 -1.29 -6.72
CA VAL A 26 -15.07 -0.29 -6.66
C VAL A 26 -13.74 -0.92 -6.24
N ILE A 27 -13.73 -1.75 -5.19
CA ILE A 27 -12.51 -2.45 -4.74
C ILE A 27 -11.99 -3.38 -5.84
N GLU A 28 -12.86 -4.15 -6.50
CA GLU A 28 -12.48 -5.04 -7.59
C GLU A 28 -11.81 -4.27 -8.74
N ARG A 29 -12.41 -3.14 -9.15
CA ARG A 29 -11.83 -2.26 -10.17
C ARG A 29 -10.45 -1.74 -9.78
N ILE A 30 -10.26 -1.37 -8.50
CA ILE A 30 -8.97 -0.90 -8.00
C ILE A 30 -7.93 -2.03 -8.05
N LEU A 31 -8.26 -3.22 -7.56
CA LEU A 31 -7.34 -4.37 -7.58
C LEU A 31 -6.93 -4.76 -9.01
N ASN A 32 -7.87 -4.73 -9.95
CA ASN A 32 -7.60 -4.99 -11.36
C ASN A 32 -6.69 -3.93 -12.00
N SER A 33 -6.73 -2.69 -11.52
CA SER A 33 -5.87 -1.60 -11.99
C SER A 33 -4.46 -1.71 -11.42
N ILE A 34 -4.32 -1.86 -10.10
CA ILE A 34 -3.02 -1.81 -9.42
C ILE A 34 -2.28 -3.15 -9.41
N LYS A 35 -2.99 -4.26 -9.68
CA LYS A 35 -2.46 -5.63 -9.81
C LYS A 35 -1.42 -5.98 -8.73
N PRO A 36 -1.82 -5.96 -7.45
CA PRO A 36 -0.88 -6.23 -6.38
C PRO A 36 -0.45 -7.71 -6.43
N GLU A 37 0.81 -7.98 -6.09
CA GLU A 37 1.33 -9.34 -5.89
C GLU A 37 0.62 -10.03 -4.73
N ALA A 38 0.30 -9.28 -3.68
CA ALA A 38 -0.49 -9.74 -2.55
C ALA A 38 -1.40 -8.63 -2.04
N ALA A 39 -2.63 -8.99 -1.67
CA ALA A 39 -3.63 -8.09 -1.12
C ALA A 39 -4.20 -8.67 0.18
N TYR A 40 -4.06 -7.92 1.26
CA TYR A 40 -4.64 -8.24 2.57
C TYR A 40 -5.51 -7.08 3.02
N PHE A 41 -6.65 -7.39 3.63
CA PHE A 41 -7.56 -6.38 4.16
C PHE A 41 -7.59 -6.53 5.68
N THR A 42 -7.42 -5.41 6.38
CA THR A 42 -7.34 -5.39 7.84
C THR A 42 -7.83 -4.05 8.37
N GLU A 43 -8.05 -4.02 9.67
CA GLU A 43 -8.18 -2.80 10.46
C GLU A 43 -6.79 -2.12 10.56
N GLN A 44 -6.76 -0.79 10.42
CA GLN A 44 -5.60 0.07 10.66
C GLN A 44 -6.05 1.32 11.43
N ASP A 45 -5.59 1.47 12.68
CA ASP A 45 -5.83 2.63 13.54
C ASP A 45 -7.31 3.01 13.76
N GLY A 46 -8.17 2.01 13.97
CA GLY A 46 -9.63 2.13 14.06
C GLY A 46 -10.37 2.27 12.71
N MET A 47 -9.67 2.16 11.58
CA MET A 47 -10.21 2.37 10.24
C MET A 47 -10.13 1.13 9.35
N ARG A 48 -11.01 1.07 8.34
CA ARG A 48 -10.98 0.00 7.33
C ARG A 48 -9.76 0.23 6.45
N GLY A 49 -8.98 -0.79 6.19
CA GLY A 49 -7.77 -0.62 5.42
C GLY A 49 -7.35 -1.83 4.60
N GLY A 50 -6.25 -1.63 3.89
CA GLY A 50 -5.63 -2.62 3.03
C GLY A 50 -4.12 -2.55 3.11
N ILE A 51 -3.47 -3.70 2.93
CA ILE A 51 -2.03 -3.84 2.79
C ILE A 51 -1.78 -4.55 1.47
N PHE A 52 -1.08 -3.87 0.58
CA PHE A 52 -0.80 -4.34 -0.77
C PHE A 52 0.70 -4.38 -1.02
N VAL A 53 1.18 -5.50 -1.55
CA VAL A 53 2.54 -5.59 -2.10
C VAL A 53 2.41 -5.33 -3.59
N VAL A 54 3.01 -4.24 -4.06
CA VAL A 54 2.95 -3.80 -5.45
C VAL A 54 4.35 -3.67 -6.01
N ASP A 55 4.48 -3.87 -7.32
CA ASP A 55 5.73 -3.61 -8.03
C ASP A 55 5.67 -2.22 -8.67
N VAL A 56 6.74 -1.46 -8.46
CA VAL A 56 6.93 -0.08 -8.93
C VAL A 56 8.14 -0.07 -9.84
N GLN A 57 7.94 0.27 -11.11
CA GLN A 57 9.02 0.29 -12.10
C GLN A 57 9.68 1.66 -12.13
N ASP A 58 8.86 2.72 -12.10
CA ASP A 58 9.29 4.11 -12.05
C ASP A 58 8.63 4.86 -10.89
N PRO A 59 9.30 5.83 -10.23
CA PRO A 59 8.68 6.65 -9.19
C PRO A 59 7.37 7.35 -9.62
N SER A 60 7.19 7.61 -10.91
CA SER A 60 5.95 8.17 -11.47
C SER A 60 4.76 7.20 -11.49
N ASP A 61 4.96 5.92 -11.20
CA ASP A 61 3.86 4.94 -11.08
C ASP A 61 3.08 5.11 -9.76
N ILE A 62 3.66 5.77 -8.75
CA ILE A 62 3.07 5.89 -7.40
C ILE A 62 1.65 6.48 -7.43
N PRO A 63 1.36 7.59 -8.15
CA PRO A 63 0.00 8.12 -8.26
C PRO A 63 -0.99 7.11 -8.87
N ALA A 64 -0.59 6.34 -9.88
CA ALA A 64 -1.47 5.34 -10.50
C ALA A 64 -1.90 4.24 -9.51
N LEU A 65 -1.08 3.98 -8.49
CA LEU A 65 -1.36 3.02 -7.43
C LEU A 65 -2.23 3.62 -6.31
N ALA A 66 -2.12 4.92 -6.04
CA ALA A 66 -2.72 5.59 -4.89
C ALA A 66 -4.02 6.36 -5.20
N GLU A 67 -4.07 7.06 -6.33
CA GLU A 67 -5.22 7.84 -6.78
C GLU A 67 -6.54 7.06 -6.79
N PRO A 68 -6.59 5.76 -7.15
CA PRO A 68 -7.83 5.00 -7.07
C PRO A 68 -8.39 4.95 -5.64
N PHE A 69 -7.55 4.92 -4.60
CA PHE A 69 -8.01 4.95 -3.22
C PHE A 69 -8.35 6.37 -2.75
N PHE A 70 -7.58 7.38 -3.16
CA PHE A 70 -7.85 8.79 -2.85
C PHE A 70 -9.21 9.22 -3.40
N LEU A 71 -9.44 9.02 -4.70
CA LEU A 71 -10.62 9.54 -5.39
C LEU A 71 -11.90 8.79 -5.05
N ASN A 72 -11.81 7.48 -4.74
CA ASN A 72 -13.01 6.68 -4.44
C ASN A 72 -13.35 6.64 -2.95
N PHE A 73 -12.35 6.75 -2.07
CA PHE A 73 -12.55 6.51 -0.63
C PHE A 73 -12.03 7.64 0.27
N ASN A 74 -11.47 8.73 -0.27
CA ASN A 74 -10.74 9.73 0.52
C ASN A 74 -9.70 9.09 1.46
N ALA A 75 -9.08 7.99 1.00
CA ALA A 75 -8.18 7.21 1.83
C ALA A 75 -6.86 7.93 2.09
N SER A 76 -6.15 7.53 3.13
CA SER A 76 -4.74 7.87 3.34
C SER A 76 -3.87 6.70 2.88
N CYS A 77 -2.86 6.98 2.06
CA CYS A 77 -1.92 5.97 1.57
C CYS A 77 -0.53 6.19 2.17
N LYS A 78 0.05 5.14 2.76
CA LYS A 78 1.42 5.11 3.27
C LYS A 78 2.25 4.17 2.40
N PHE A 79 3.35 4.67 1.86
CA PHE A 79 4.25 3.93 0.99
C PHE A 79 5.53 3.55 1.73
N ARG A 80 5.98 2.30 1.60
CA ARG A 80 7.26 1.83 2.12
C ARG A 80 7.96 1.01 1.05
N ILE A 81 9.18 1.39 0.69
CA ILE A 81 10.03 0.50 -0.12
C ILE A 81 10.35 -0.72 0.74
N VAL A 82 10.22 -1.92 0.17
CA VAL A 82 10.50 -3.16 0.90
C VAL A 82 11.70 -3.88 0.31
N MET A 83 12.46 -4.53 1.19
CA MET A 83 13.60 -5.36 0.85
C MET A 83 13.23 -6.83 1.07
N SER A 84 13.61 -7.69 0.13
CA SER A 84 13.61 -9.13 0.37
C SER A 84 14.73 -9.53 1.34
N ALA A 85 14.72 -10.79 1.79
CA ALA A 85 15.84 -11.33 2.56
C ALA A 85 17.17 -11.24 1.78
N GLN A 86 17.13 -11.46 0.46
CA GLN A 86 18.30 -11.35 -0.41
C GLN A 86 18.80 -9.90 -0.56
N ASP A 87 17.89 -8.92 -0.58
CA ASP A 87 18.27 -7.50 -0.62
C ASP A 87 18.91 -7.07 0.70
N LEU A 88 18.34 -7.53 1.84
CA LEU A 88 18.89 -7.27 3.17
C LEU A 88 20.31 -7.86 3.34
N GLN A 89 20.57 -9.06 2.81
CA GLN A 89 21.91 -9.66 2.83
C GLN A 89 22.96 -8.80 2.10
N LYS A 90 22.55 -8.07 1.06
CA LYS A 90 23.44 -7.17 0.31
C LYS A 90 23.65 -5.81 0.99
N ALA A 91 22.90 -5.51 2.05
CA ALA A 91 22.90 -4.19 2.69
C ALA A 91 24.18 -3.88 3.50
N GLY A 92 25.05 -4.87 3.76
CA GLY A 92 26.33 -4.65 4.43
C GLY A 92 26.20 -4.13 5.87
N LEU A 93 25.18 -4.59 6.61
CA LEU A 93 24.84 -4.08 7.94
C LEU A 93 26.00 -4.12 8.94
N GLU A 94 26.86 -5.15 8.87
CA GLU A 94 28.04 -5.28 9.74
C GLU A 94 29.05 -4.13 9.51
N THR A 95 29.34 -3.80 8.24
CA THR A 95 30.23 -2.70 7.87
C THR A 95 29.63 -1.34 8.23
N LEU A 96 28.31 -1.17 8.04
CA LEU A 96 27.61 0.02 8.49
C LEU A 96 27.69 0.17 10.01
N GLY A 97 27.48 -0.92 10.76
CA GLY A 97 27.63 -0.93 12.22
C GLY A 97 29.02 -0.48 12.68
N GLN A 98 30.08 -0.98 12.05
CA GLN A 98 31.46 -0.55 12.35
C GLN A 98 31.69 0.94 12.09
N THR A 99 31.03 1.50 11.08
CA THR A 99 31.18 2.92 10.69
C THR A 99 30.56 3.87 11.72
N TRP A 100 29.47 3.45 12.38
CA TRP A 100 28.64 4.31 13.23
C TRP A 100 28.63 3.92 14.71
N ALA A 101 29.33 2.87 15.13
CA ALA A 101 29.37 2.40 16.53
C ALA A 101 30.24 3.27 17.49
N CYS A 102 30.37 4.57 17.22
CA CYS A 102 31.01 5.52 18.13
C CYS A 102 30.02 6.01 19.20
#